data_AF-A0A7V9THQ9-F1
#
_entry.id   AF-A0A7V9THQ9-F1
#
_cell.length_a   1.000
_cell.length_b   1.000
_cell.length_c   1.000
_cell.angle_alpha   90.00
_cell.angle_beta   90.00
_cell.angle_gamma   90.00
#
_symmetry.space_group_name_H-M   'P 1'
#
loop_
_entity.id
_entity.type
_entity.pdbx_description
1 polymer ?
#
loop_
_entity_poly.entity_id
_entity_poly.type
_entity_poly.pdbx_seq_one_letter_code
_entity_poly.pdbx_strand_id
1 'polypeptide(L)'
;MADGSQARPGYRLKRLEMLNWGTFSGKVAMLEPELGWTLLVGQNGSGKSTAVDALRTLLVPPQLLKYNDASGEQRRRDRTRRSYVRGTYATVTQEDSGLPMAQNIRTPGELSVLLGVFVNEVYGRTVTLVQVLWEANEEIRQVYAVARSEKSIAANLADLGQSRDLRKTLTRRGFDHVSDSFSAYAEYFRSQLAIPNQAALEVFNQAIGLKDIPDINRFIRDHMLEGSDVLEFLRDEVQPHFRELDECWAIIQRAEKQLHALEPIVRGWGRMSEALTRKAELERMTDAAPFYYAGRHLDLRHHEAQDLAQEIAEAGQRKLELDAVRARDEQERDAKQRELGANSTQQSIHRIVSQLQSTGERLDGRKRRRGEMERSLQAFGRRTIPESEQEFAVLRTEVLGEQEELQVLLAGADEEKVRLRVELAQTAEERKRLAGELETVEKN
;
A
#
# COMPACT_ATOMS: atom_id res chain seq x y z
N MET A 1 51.00 -72.44 -43.23
CA MET A 1 50.39 -73.12 -42.07
C MET A 1 50.07 -72.03 -41.06
N ALA A 2 48.79 -71.88 -40.75
CA ALA A 2 48.25 -70.83 -39.91
C ALA A 2 48.40 -71.27 -38.44
N ASP A 3 49.20 -70.53 -37.67
CA ASP A 3 49.17 -70.64 -36.22
C ASP A 3 48.01 -69.80 -35.70
N GLY A 4 47.21 -70.37 -34.81
CA GLY A 4 45.94 -69.84 -34.32
C GLY A 4 46.09 -68.66 -33.35
N SER A 5 46.78 -67.60 -33.74
CA SER A 5 46.91 -66.41 -32.89
C SER A 5 45.63 -65.58 -32.94
N GLN A 6 44.80 -65.68 -31.89
CA GLN A 6 43.75 -64.70 -31.63
C GLN A 6 44.35 -63.27 -31.72
N ALA A 7 43.68 -62.39 -32.47
CA ALA A 7 44.08 -60.99 -32.59
C ALA A 7 44.27 -60.37 -31.20
N ARG A 8 45.47 -59.88 -30.92
CA ARG A 8 45.80 -59.43 -29.57
C ARG A 8 45.27 -58.00 -29.37
N PRO A 9 44.54 -57.72 -28.27
CA PRO A 9 44.04 -56.38 -28.02
C PRO A 9 45.20 -55.40 -27.74
N GLY A 10 44.98 -54.13 -28.08
CA GLY A 10 45.91 -53.02 -27.86
C GLY A 10 46.81 -52.70 -29.05
N TYR A 11 47.48 -51.55 -28.99
CA TYR A 11 48.48 -51.17 -29.97
C TYR A 11 49.83 -51.81 -29.66
N ARG A 12 50.44 -52.45 -30.66
CA ARG A 12 51.71 -53.18 -30.55
C ARG A 12 52.72 -52.62 -31.53
N LEU A 13 53.97 -52.52 -31.10
CA LEU A 13 55.06 -52.12 -31.99
C LEU A 13 55.21 -53.19 -33.08
N LYS A 14 54.98 -52.82 -34.34
CA LYS A 14 55.20 -53.65 -35.53
C LYS A 14 56.63 -53.50 -36.02
N ARG A 15 57.12 -52.27 -36.06
CA ARG A 15 58.42 -51.91 -36.63
C ARG A 15 58.99 -50.65 -35.98
N LEU A 16 60.28 -50.67 -35.67
CA LEU A 16 61.06 -49.51 -35.27
C LEU A 16 62.17 -49.30 -36.31
N GLU A 17 62.18 -48.15 -36.96
CA GLU A 17 63.22 -47.75 -37.91
C GLU A 17 64.04 -46.59 -37.33
N MET A 18 65.35 -46.66 -37.54
CA MET A 18 66.30 -45.68 -37.03
C MET A 18 67.28 -45.32 -38.14
N LEU A 19 67.43 -44.03 -38.42
CA LEU A 19 68.45 -43.49 -39.31
C LEU A 19 69.30 -42.51 -38.52
N ASN A 20 70.63 -42.65 -38.64
CA ASN A 20 71.58 -41.74 -38.01
C ASN A 20 71.36 -41.57 -36.50
N TRP A 21 71.21 -42.66 -35.75
CA TRP A 21 70.93 -42.65 -34.32
C TRP A 21 71.98 -43.46 -33.53
N GLY A 22 72.66 -42.82 -32.57
CA GLY A 22 73.76 -43.43 -31.83
C GLY A 22 74.84 -43.93 -32.79
N THR A 23 75.22 -45.20 -32.68
CA THR A 23 76.20 -45.85 -33.57
C THR A 23 75.64 -46.25 -34.95
N PHE A 24 74.31 -46.23 -35.14
CA PHE A 24 73.71 -46.48 -36.46
C PHE A 24 73.92 -45.25 -37.35
N SER A 25 74.57 -45.41 -38.50
CA SER A 25 74.89 -44.31 -39.42
C SER A 25 74.74 -44.73 -40.88
N GLY A 26 74.23 -43.82 -41.73
CA GLY A 26 74.19 -43.95 -43.19
C GLY A 26 73.20 -44.95 -43.78
N LYS A 27 72.67 -45.89 -42.98
CA LYS A 27 71.64 -46.86 -43.37
C LYS A 27 70.49 -46.87 -42.37
N VAL A 28 69.28 -47.20 -42.86
CA VAL A 28 68.11 -47.40 -42.01
C VAL A 28 68.27 -48.75 -41.29
N ALA A 29 68.44 -48.70 -39.97
CA ALA A 29 68.37 -49.87 -39.11
C ALA A 29 66.90 -50.14 -38.77
N MET A 30 66.46 -51.38 -38.91
CA MET A 30 65.08 -51.79 -38.72
C MET A 30 65.00 -52.91 -37.67
N LEU A 31 64.09 -52.76 -36.73
CA LEU A 31 63.73 -53.77 -35.73
C LEU A 31 62.24 -54.11 -35.88
N GLU A 32 61.95 -55.37 -36.18
CA GLU A 32 60.59 -55.87 -36.37
C GLU A 32 60.27 -56.90 -35.28
N PRO A 33 59.65 -56.48 -34.16
CA PRO A 33 59.35 -57.39 -33.05
C PRO A 33 58.12 -58.29 -33.26
N GLU A 34 57.63 -58.40 -34.51
CA GLU A 34 56.49 -59.24 -34.92
C GLU A 34 55.27 -59.16 -33.98
N LEU A 35 54.97 -57.96 -33.46
CA LEU A 35 53.84 -57.70 -32.53
C LEU A 35 53.88 -58.54 -31.23
N GLY A 36 55.04 -59.14 -30.92
CA GLY A 36 55.24 -60.06 -29.80
C GLY A 36 56.38 -59.67 -28.88
N TRP A 37 56.75 -60.61 -28.01
CA TRP A 37 57.95 -60.48 -27.18
C TRP A 37 59.18 -60.70 -28.06
N THR A 38 60.14 -59.78 -28.00
CA THR A 38 61.37 -59.84 -28.80
C THR A 38 62.58 -59.72 -27.90
N LEU A 39 63.53 -60.65 -28.06
CA LEU A 39 64.79 -60.64 -27.34
C LEU A 39 65.91 -60.09 -28.24
N LEU A 40 66.49 -58.96 -27.85
CA LEU A 40 67.64 -58.38 -28.53
C LEU A 40 68.94 -59.01 -28.00
N VAL A 41 69.59 -59.85 -28.81
CA VAL A 41 70.86 -60.50 -28.47
C VAL A 41 72.01 -59.91 -29.28
N GLY A 42 73.18 -59.74 -28.66
CA GLY A 42 74.38 -59.22 -29.32
C GLY A 42 75.52 -58.95 -28.34
N GLN A 43 76.72 -58.65 -28.82
CA GLN A 43 77.86 -58.28 -27.98
C GLN A 43 77.66 -56.91 -27.29
N ASN A 44 78.42 -56.63 -26.23
CA ASN A 44 78.43 -55.29 -25.63
C ASN A 44 78.87 -54.26 -26.66
N GLY A 45 78.16 -53.12 -26.73
CA GLY A 45 78.41 -52.08 -27.75
C GLY A 45 77.72 -52.30 -29.09
N SER A 46 76.98 -53.40 -29.30
CA SER A 46 76.29 -53.70 -30.56
C SER A 46 75.04 -52.84 -30.86
N GLY A 47 74.77 -51.80 -30.06
CA GLY A 47 73.62 -50.90 -30.27
C GLY A 47 72.26 -51.39 -29.70
N LYS A 48 72.22 -52.45 -28.90
CA LYS A 48 70.96 -52.95 -28.27
C LYS A 48 70.27 -51.88 -27.43
N SER A 49 70.99 -51.30 -26.48
CA SER A 49 70.47 -50.20 -25.63
C SER A 49 70.15 -48.96 -26.45
N THR A 50 70.86 -48.73 -27.56
CA THR A 50 70.59 -47.63 -28.50
C THR A 50 69.22 -47.78 -29.19
N ALA A 51 68.80 -49.00 -29.52
CA ALA A 51 67.46 -49.27 -30.07
C ALA A 51 66.35 -49.08 -29.02
N VAL A 52 66.59 -49.50 -27.78
CA VAL A 52 65.64 -49.26 -26.67
C VAL A 52 65.52 -47.76 -26.37
N ASP A 53 66.65 -47.05 -26.34
CA ASP A 53 66.69 -45.60 -26.16
C ASP A 53 65.97 -44.87 -27.30
N ALA A 54 66.06 -45.34 -28.56
CA ALA A 54 65.28 -44.77 -29.67
C ALA A 54 63.77 -44.84 -29.41
N LEU A 55 63.27 -45.98 -28.93
CA LEU A 55 61.86 -46.16 -28.59
C LEU A 55 61.45 -45.24 -27.42
N ARG A 56 62.31 -45.09 -26.41
CA ARG A 56 62.09 -44.14 -25.30
C ARG A 56 62.02 -42.71 -25.81
N THR A 57 62.94 -42.30 -26.69
CA THR A 57 62.94 -40.93 -27.25
C THR A 57 61.67 -40.61 -28.02
N LEU A 58 61.06 -41.61 -28.66
CA LEU A 58 59.82 -41.45 -29.43
C LEU A 58 58.57 -41.28 -28.56
N LEU A 59 58.54 -41.86 -27.35
CA LEU A 59 57.35 -41.98 -26.51
C LEU A 59 57.38 -41.14 -25.22
N VAL A 60 58.57 -40.77 -24.74
CA VAL A 60 58.74 -40.15 -23.41
C VAL A 60 59.14 -38.68 -23.54
N PRO A 61 58.62 -37.78 -22.68
CA PRO A 61 59.02 -36.38 -22.67
C PRO A 61 60.55 -36.19 -22.55
N PRO A 62 61.16 -35.29 -23.34
CA PRO A 62 62.61 -35.08 -23.34
C PRO A 62 63.22 -34.75 -21.97
N GLN A 63 62.45 -34.13 -21.07
CA GLN A 63 62.88 -33.73 -19.73
C GLN A 63 63.05 -34.93 -18.78
N LEU A 64 62.32 -36.02 -19.03
CA LEU A 64 62.33 -37.24 -18.21
C LEU A 64 63.31 -38.29 -18.73
N LEU A 65 63.88 -38.07 -19.92
CA LEU A 65 64.79 -39.01 -20.57
C LEU A 65 66.20 -38.96 -19.98
N LYS A 66 66.64 -40.09 -19.44
CA LYS A 66 68.05 -40.37 -19.10
C LYS A 66 68.54 -41.52 -19.97
N TYR A 67 69.52 -41.23 -20.84
CA TYR A 67 70.06 -42.20 -21.79
C TYR A 67 71.06 -43.13 -21.11
N ASN A 68 71.13 -44.38 -21.57
CA ASN A 68 72.06 -45.43 -21.08
C ASN A 68 71.82 -45.96 -19.65
N ASP A 69 70.62 -45.83 -19.10
CA ASP A 69 70.27 -46.39 -17.77
C ASP A 69 70.29 -47.94 -17.75
N ALA A 70 70.16 -48.61 -18.90
CA ALA A 70 70.02 -50.07 -18.99
C ALA A 70 71.34 -50.86 -18.78
N SER A 71 72.52 -50.21 -18.73
CA SER A 71 73.83 -50.92 -18.74
C SER A 71 74.62 -50.88 -17.42
N GLY A 72 74.03 -50.48 -16.29
CA GLY A 72 74.57 -50.76 -14.94
C GLY A 72 75.83 -50.00 -14.48
N GLU A 73 76.60 -49.35 -15.35
CA GLU A 73 77.76 -48.54 -14.97
C GLU A 73 77.40 -47.05 -14.84
N GLN A 74 77.21 -46.57 -13.62
CA GLN A 74 77.09 -45.14 -13.27
C GLN A 74 78.41 -44.35 -13.45
N ARG A 75 79.32 -44.80 -14.30
CA ARG A 75 80.59 -44.14 -14.56
C ARG A 75 80.55 -43.45 -15.92
N ARG A 76 80.47 -42.11 -15.82
CA ARG A 76 80.59 -41.07 -16.84
C ARG A 76 79.28 -40.64 -17.51
N ARG A 77 78.98 -39.36 -17.25
CA ARG A 77 77.89 -38.54 -17.78
C ARG A 77 78.16 -38.15 -19.25
N ASP A 78 78.60 -39.11 -20.07
CA ASP A 78 79.18 -38.82 -21.41
C ASP A 78 78.15 -38.93 -22.55
N ARG A 79 76.95 -39.46 -22.28
CA ARG A 79 75.92 -39.71 -23.29
C ARG A 79 74.72 -38.79 -23.09
N THR A 80 74.71 -37.69 -23.86
CA THR A 80 73.59 -36.76 -23.96
C THR A 80 72.78 -37.04 -25.21
N ARG A 81 71.59 -36.44 -25.32
CA ARG A 81 70.80 -36.46 -26.56
C ARG A 81 71.61 -36.00 -27.78
N ARG A 82 72.49 -35.01 -27.60
CA ARG A 82 73.44 -34.54 -28.61
C ARG A 82 74.42 -35.63 -29.00
N SER A 83 74.95 -36.40 -28.05
CA SER A 83 75.85 -37.53 -28.32
C SER A 83 75.17 -38.62 -29.18
N TYR A 84 73.86 -38.89 -28.97
CA TYR A 84 73.11 -39.83 -29.83
C TYR A 84 72.85 -39.28 -31.22
N VAL A 85 72.51 -37.99 -31.36
CA VAL A 85 72.34 -37.34 -32.68
C VAL A 85 73.66 -37.26 -33.43
N ARG A 86 74.80 -37.02 -32.76
CA ARG A 86 76.12 -36.95 -33.36
C ARG A 86 76.83 -38.29 -33.57
N GLY A 87 76.37 -39.32 -32.88
CA GLY A 87 77.03 -40.62 -32.88
C GLY A 87 78.42 -40.54 -32.25
N THR A 88 78.52 -39.95 -31.06
CA THR A 88 79.79 -39.88 -30.32
C THR A 88 80.22 -41.28 -29.91
N TYR A 89 81.41 -41.71 -30.33
CA TYR A 89 81.90 -43.07 -30.06
C TYR A 89 83.18 -43.12 -29.23
N ALA A 90 83.97 -42.03 -29.22
CA ALA A 90 85.17 -41.90 -28.39
C ALA A 90 85.37 -40.45 -27.95
N THR A 91 85.99 -40.25 -26.79
CA THR A 91 86.47 -38.93 -26.34
C THR A 91 87.98 -39.01 -26.31
N VAL A 92 88.65 -38.20 -27.12
CA VAL A 92 90.12 -38.15 -27.18
C VAL A 92 90.59 -36.81 -26.63
N THR A 93 91.57 -36.85 -25.76
CA THR A 93 92.20 -35.63 -25.23
C THR A 93 93.11 -35.06 -26.31
N GLN A 94 92.87 -33.80 -26.70
CA GLN A 94 93.68 -33.13 -27.71
C GLN A 94 95.07 -32.81 -27.11
N GLU A 95 96.14 -33.26 -27.78
CA GLU A 95 97.52 -33.16 -27.26
C GLU A 95 97.99 -31.71 -27.02
N ASP A 96 97.45 -30.74 -27.77
CA ASP A 96 97.82 -29.32 -27.67
C ASP A 96 97.14 -28.55 -26.51
N SER A 97 95.96 -28.99 -26.07
CA SER A 97 95.12 -28.21 -25.14
C SER A 97 94.76 -28.95 -23.85
N GLY A 98 94.99 -30.26 -23.79
CA GLY A 98 94.60 -31.12 -22.66
C GLY A 98 93.07 -31.23 -22.47
N LEU A 99 92.28 -30.66 -23.38
CA LEU A 99 90.82 -30.67 -23.30
C LEU A 99 90.25 -31.93 -23.97
N PRO A 100 89.22 -32.56 -23.37
CA PRO A 100 88.55 -33.71 -23.96
C PRO A 100 87.73 -33.30 -25.18
N MET A 101 88.07 -33.84 -26.36
CA MET A 101 87.33 -33.63 -27.61
C MET A 101 86.53 -34.88 -27.98
N ALA A 102 85.22 -34.74 -28.14
CA ALA A 102 84.32 -35.81 -28.54
C ALA A 102 84.46 -36.10 -30.04
N GLN A 103 84.82 -37.35 -30.39
CA GLN A 103 84.82 -37.83 -31.77
C GLN A 103 83.41 -38.28 -32.16
N ASN A 104 82.88 -37.64 -33.20
CA ASN A 104 81.52 -37.83 -33.69
C ASN A 104 81.53 -38.50 -35.06
N ILE A 105 80.64 -39.48 -35.27
CA ILE A 105 80.45 -40.11 -36.57
C ILE A 105 79.80 -39.13 -37.57
N ARG A 106 79.03 -38.14 -37.07
CA ARG A 106 78.21 -37.24 -37.89
C ARG A 106 78.55 -35.77 -37.75
N THR A 107 78.41 -35.07 -38.87
CA THR A 107 78.61 -33.62 -38.96
C THR A 107 77.39 -32.82 -38.43
N PRO A 108 77.56 -31.54 -38.05
CA PRO A 108 76.43 -30.71 -37.60
C PRO A 108 75.41 -30.56 -38.73
N GLY A 109 74.13 -30.77 -38.44
CA GLY A 109 73.05 -30.59 -39.42
C GLY A 109 72.61 -31.87 -40.15
N GLU A 110 73.30 -32.99 -39.98
CA GLU A 110 72.76 -34.29 -40.43
C GLU A 110 71.48 -34.65 -39.67
N LEU A 111 70.48 -35.14 -40.40
CA LEU A 111 69.18 -35.53 -39.83
C LEU A 111 69.27 -36.92 -39.21
N SER A 112 68.86 -37.03 -37.95
CA SER A 112 68.53 -38.27 -37.25
C SER A 112 67.02 -38.49 -37.33
N VAL A 113 66.58 -39.69 -37.71
CA VAL A 113 65.15 -40.01 -37.85
C VAL A 113 64.84 -41.27 -37.05
N LEU A 114 63.83 -41.17 -36.20
CA LEU A 114 63.24 -42.28 -35.47
C LEU A 114 61.80 -42.47 -35.94
N LEU A 115 61.43 -43.70 -36.27
CA LEU A 115 60.08 -44.03 -36.72
C LEU A 115 59.60 -45.31 -36.04
N GLY A 116 58.44 -45.27 -35.40
CA GLY A 116 57.79 -46.42 -34.78
C GLY A 116 56.40 -46.64 -35.37
N VAL A 117 56.15 -47.83 -35.91
CA VAL A 117 54.85 -48.25 -36.43
C VAL A 117 54.16 -49.10 -35.38
N PHE A 118 52.98 -48.67 -34.93
CA PHE A 118 52.14 -49.37 -33.98
C PHE A 118 50.86 -49.86 -34.65
N VAL A 119 50.52 -51.12 -34.46
CA VAL A 119 49.33 -51.75 -35.06
C VAL A 119 48.44 -52.32 -33.98
N ASN A 120 47.14 -52.11 -34.12
CA ASN A 120 46.12 -52.81 -33.35
C ASN A 120 45.44 -53.82 -34.28
N GLU A 121 45.69 -55.11 -34.06
CA GLU A 121 45.18 -56.20 -34.91
C GLU A 121 43.66 -56.32 -34.85
N VAL A 122 43.04 -55.98 -33.71
CA VAL A 122 41.59 -56.10 -33.50
C VAL A 122 40.84 -55.04 -34.30
N TYR A 123 41.33 -53.80 -34.31
CA TYR A 123 40.69 -52.70 -35.03
C TYR A 123 41.25 -52.46 -36.44
N GLY A 124 42.30 -53.18 -36.84
CA GLY A 124 42.99 -52.99 -38.11
C GLY A 124 43.60 -51.59 -38.28
N ARG A 125 43.87 -50.88 -37.18
CA ARG A 125 44.39 -49.51 -37.19
C ARG A 125 45.91 -49.51 -37.07
N THR A 126 46.55 -48.64 -37.83
CA THR A 126 48.00 -48.42 -37.79
C THR A 126 48.29 -46.97 -37.49
N VAL A 127 49.20 -46.73 -36.54
CA VAL A 127 49.67 -45.41 -36.16
C VAL A 127 51.19 -45.41 -36.29
N THR A 128 51.71 -44.53 -37.14
CA THR A 128 53.14 -44.31 -37.28
C THR A 128 53.54 -43.04 -36.56
N LEU A 129 54.50 -43.16 -35.66
CA LEU A 129 55.12 -42.07 -34.91
C LEU A 129 56.49 -41.77 -35.49
N VAL A 130 56.80 -40.50 -35.67
CA VAL A 130 58.06 -40.04 -36.24
C VAL A 130 58.64 -38.91 -35.42
N GLN A 131 59.95 -38.97 -35.22
CA GLN A 131 60.73 -37.88 -34.67
C GLN A 131 61.97 -37.65 -35.52
N VAL A 132 62.11 -36.43 -36.02
CA VAL A 132 63.29 -35.97 -36.76
C VAL A 132 64.07 -35.04 -35.86
N LEU A 133 65.37 -35.29 -35.68
CA LEU A 133 66.28 -34.49 -34.85
C LEU A 133 67.47 -34.03 -35.67
N TRP A 134 67.96 -32.83 -35.39
CA TRP A 134 69.20 -32.32 -35.99
C TRP A 134 69.84 -31.28 -35.08
N GLU A 135 71.14 -31.06 -35.25
CA GLU A 135 71.84 -30.00 -34.53
C GLU A 135 71.83 -28.70 -35.34
N ALA A 136 71.43 -27.60 -34.70
CA ALA A 136 71.50 -26.25 -35.23
C ALA A 136 71.95 -25.30 -34.12
N ASN A 137 73.00 -24.49 -34.36
CA ASN A 137 73.55 -23.57 -33.37
C ASN A 137 73.89 -24.24 -32.03
N GLU A 138 74.52 -25.42 -32.07
CA GLU A 138 74.89 -26.23 -30.90
C GLU A 138 73.72 -26.80 -30.07
N GLU A 139 72.47 -26.52 -30.46
CA GLU A 139 71.26 -27.07 -29.85
C GLU A 139 70.62 -28.15 -30.73
N ILE A 140 69.96 -29.13 -30.10
CA ILE A 140 69.19 -30.15 -30.81
C ILE A 140 67.78 -29.62 -31.09
N ARG A 141 67.49 -29.40 -32.36
CA ARG A 141 66.14 -29.13 -32.85
C ARG A 141 65.45 -30.43 -33.21
N GLN A 142 64.13 -30.40 -33.19
CA GLN A 142 63.29 -31.57 -33.36
C GLN A 142 61.96 -31.21 -34.04
N VAL A 143 61.42 -32.16 -34.80
CA VAL A 143 60.05 -32.13 -35.31
C VAL A 143 59.44 -33.50 -35.06
N TYR A 144 58.21 -33.50 -34.57
CA TYR A 144 57.42 -34.69 -34.36
C TYR A 144 56.33 -34.79 -35.43
N ALA A 145 56.03 -36.00 -35.87
CA ALA A 145 54.93 -36.25 -36.78
C ALA A 145 54.21 -37.56 -36.46
N VAL A 146 52.89 -37.59 -36.73
CA VAL A 146 52.03 -38.75 -36.53
C VAL A 146 51.22 -39.00 -37.79
N ALA A 147 51.12 -40.25 -38.23
CA ALA A 147 50.29 -40.68 -39.36
C ALA A 147 49.41 -41.87 -38.97
N ARG A 148 48.15 -41.91 -39.43
CA ARG A 148 47.20 -43.04 -39.26
C ARG A 148 47.36 -44.12 -40.33
N SER A 149 48.53 -44.19 -40.94
CA SER A 149 48.90 -45.16 -41.97
C SER A 149 50.32 -45.66 -41.74
N GLU A 150 50.64 -46.82 -42.29
CA GLU A 150 52.01 -47.35 -42.25
C GLU A 150 52.94 -46.48 -43.11
N LYS A 151 54.02 -45.99 -42.50
CA LYS A 151 55.09 -45.24 -43.18
C LYS A 151 56.43 -45.94 -42.93
N SER A 152 57.41 -45.64 -43.78
CA SER A 152 58.81 -46.04 -43.58
C SER A 152 59.76 -44.87 -43.83
N ILE A 153 60.95 -44.94 -43.23
CA ILE A 153 62.00 -43.95 -43.42
C ILE A 153 62.42 -43.94 -44.90
N ALA A 154 62.65 -45.12 -45.48
CA ALA A 154 63.11 -45.26 -46.86
C ALA A 154 62.10 -44.71 -47.90
N ALA A 155 60.80 -44.95 -47.72
CA ALA A 155 59.79 -44.52 -48.69
C ALA A 155 59.26 -43.10 -48.43
N ASN A 156 59.13 -42.70 -47.16
CA ASN A 156 58.40 -41.48 -46.80
C ASN A 156 59.26 -40.39 -46.19
N LEU A 157 60.48 -40.71 -45.72
CA LEU A 157 61.39 -39.76 -45.07
C LEU A 157 62.78 -39.75 -45.72
N ALA A 158 62.91 -40.27 -46.93
CA ALA A 158 64.09 -40.07 -47.76
C ALA A 158 64.15 -38.61 -48.24
N ASP A 159 65.37 -38.06 -48.28
CA ASP A 159 65.67 -36.72 -48.81
C ASP A 159 64.73 -35.63 -48.26
N LEU A 160 64.77 -35.43 -46.94
CA LEU A 160 63.90 -34.48 -46.24
C LEU A 160 64.31 -33.00 -46.42
N GLY A 161 65.40 -32.72 -47.15
CA GLY A 161 65.86 -31.35 -47.45
C GLY A 161 66.28 -30.54 -46.21
N GLN A 162 66.36 -29.21 -46.35
CA GLN A 162 66.79 -28.32 -45.27
C GLN A 162 65.74 -28.16 -44.16
N SER A 163 66.22 -27.95 -42.94
CA SER A 163 65.47 -27.96 -41.67
C SER A 163 64.25 -27.03 -41.57
N ARG A 164 64.15 -25.97 -42.40
CA ARG A 164 63.10 -24.95 -42.29
C ARG A 164 61.77 -25.34 -42.95
N ASP A 165 61.79 -26.27 -43.92
CA ASP A 165 60.59 -26.73 -44.65
C ASP A 165 60.09 -28.12 -44.23
N LEU A 166 60.75 -28.76 -43.27
CA LEU A 166 60.42 -30.11 -42.78
C LEU A 166 58.93 -30.24 -42.42
N ARG A 167 58.35 -29.24 -41.75
CA ARG A 167 56.95 -29.27 -41.34
C ARG A 167 55.99 -29.40 -42.54
N LYS A 168 56.20 -28.56 -43.55
CA LYS A 168 55.41 -28.55 -44.79
C LYS A 168 55.61 -29.84 -45.60
N THR A 169 56.84 -30.33 -45.65
CA THR A 169 57.20 -31.57 -46.35
C THR A 169 56.52 -32.77 -45.70
N LEU A 170 56.55 -32.88 -44.37
CA LEU A 170 55.87 -33.95 -43.63
C LEU A 170 54.36 -33.90 -43.83
N THR A 171 53.72 -32.73 -43.72
CA THR A 171 52.29 -32.61 -44.00
C THR A 171 51.95 -33.04 -45.43
N ARG A 172 52.74 -32.64 -46.43
CA ARG A 172 52.55 -33.04 -47.85
C ARG A 172 52.71 -34.54 -48.08
N ARG A 173 53.57 -35.20 -47.31
CA ARG A 173 53.82 -36.66 -47.38
C ARG A 173 52.77 -37.50 -46.61
N GLY A 174 51.70 -36.85 -46.14
CA GLY A 174 50.55 -37.51 -45.53
C GLY A 174 50.75 -37.87 -44.06
N PHE A 175 51.41 -36.99 -43.29
CA PHE A 175 51.39 -37.02 -41.83
C PHE A 175 50.26 -36.13 -41.32
N ASP A 176 49.38 -36.67 -40.49
CA ASP A 176 48.14 -36.04 -40.03
C ASP A 176 48.39 -34.93 -38.99
N HIS A 177 49.42 -35.09 -38.16
CA HIS A 177 49.79 -34.11 -37.14
C HIS A 177 51.30 -33.90 -37.17
N VAL A 178 51.75 -32.65 -37.21
CA VAL A 178 53.17 -32.28 -37.20
C VAL A 178 53.37 -31.11 -36.22
N SER A 179 54.27 -31.26 -35.27
CA SER A 179 54.52 -30.28 -34.20
C SER A 179 55.98 -30.26 -33.78
N ASP A 180 56.43 -29.11 -33.28
CA ASP A 180 57.78 -28.95 -32.70
C ASP A 180 57.77 -29.18 -31.17
N SER A 181 56.57 -29.14 -30.56
CA SER A 181 56.34 -29.36 -29.13
C SER A 181 55.99 -30.81 -28.83
N PHE A 182 56.71 -31.41 -27.87
CA PHE A 182 56.40 -32.76 -27.41
C PHE A 182 55.01 -32.85 -26.78
N SER A 183 54.53 -31.81 -26.07
CA SER A 183 53.21 -31.83 -25.40
C SER A 183 52.07 -32.03 -26.40
N ALA A 184 52.05 -31.24 -27.49
CA ALA A 184 51.05 -31.36 -28.55
C ALA A 184 51.16 -32.69 -29.32
N TYR A 185 52.39 -33.16 -29.57
CA TYR A 185 52.63 -34.47 -30.16
C TYR A 185 52.11 -35.59 -29.25
N ALA A 186 52.36 -35.51 -27.94
CA ALA A 186 51.95 -36.48 -26.94
C ALA A 186 50.44 -36.56 -26.80
N GLU A 187 49.77 -35.43 -26.70
CA GLU A 187 48.31 -35.38 -26.70
C GLU A 187 47.71 -36.06 -27.94
N TYR A 188 48.24 -35.73 -29.12
CA TYR A 188 47.76 -36.33 -30.37
C TYR A 188 48.03 -37.83 -30.44
N PHE A 189 49.28 -38.31 -30.24
CA PHE A 189 49.54 -39.74 -30.34
C PHE A 189 48.87 -40.56 -29.24
N ARG A 190 48.71 -40.01 -28.03
CA ARG A 190 48.00 -40.69 -26.93
C ARG A 190 46.54 -40.92 -27.30
N SER A 191 45.89 -39.94 -27.93
CA SER A 191 44.53 -40.10 -28.45
C SER A 191 44.44 -41.22 -29.51
N GLN A 192 45.45 -41.33 -30.38
CA GLN A 192 45.47 -42.34 -31.44
C GLN A 192 45.77 -43.75 -30.90
N LEU A 193 46.72 -43.86 -29.95
CA LEU A 193 47.13 -45.11 -29.32
C LEU A 193 46.24 -45.53 -28.14
N ALA A 194 45.18 -44.78 -27.84
CA ALA A 194 44.29 -45.01 -26.70
C ALA A 194 45.02 -45.07 -25.34
N ILE A 195 46.00 -44.17 -25.15
CA ILE A 195 46.74 -44.03 -23.89
C ILE A 195 46.01 -42.99 -23.02
N PRO A 196 45.45 -43.38 -21.85
CA PRO A 196 44.54 -42.53 -21.10
C PRO A 196 45.24 -41.29 -20.52
N ASN A 197 46.36 -41.47 -19.81
CA ASN A 197 47.03 -40.38 -19.08
C ASN A 197 48.50 -40.20 -19.50
N GLN A 198 49.09 -39.06 -19.14
CA GLN A 198 50.52 -38.79 -19.38
C GLN A 198 51.40 -39.64 -18.45
N ALA A 199 50.92 -39.91 -17.23
CA ALA A 199 51.61 -40.75 -16.24
C ALA A 199 51.96 -42.14 -16.79
N ALA A 200 51.16 -42.71 -17.69
CA ALA A 200 51.46 -43.97 -18.37
C ALA A 200 52.78 -43.94 -19.15
N LEU A 201 53.16 -42.78 -19.72
CA LEU A 201 54.44 -42.61 -20.41
C LEU A 201 55.61 -42.54 -19.41
N GLU A 202 55.36 -42.01 -18.22
CA GLU A 202 56.34 -41.95 -17.13
C GLU A 202 56.56 -43.34 -16.54
N VAL A 203 55.48 -44.10 -16.32
CA VAL A 203 55.51 -45.54 -15.97
C VAL A 203 56.31 -46.33 -17.00
N PHE A 204 56.06 -46.11 -18.29
CA PHE A 204 56.82 -46.76 -19.36
C PHE A 204 58.32 -46.44 -19.30
N ASN A 205 58.67 -45.16 -19.13
CA ASN A 205 60.05 -44.73 -18.99
C ASN A 205 60.74 -45.38 -17.78
N GLN A 206 60.02 -45.45 -16.66
CA GLN A 206 60.51 -46.05 -15.42
C GLN A 206 60.63 -47.57 -15.56
N ALA A 207 59.67 -48.25 -16.19
CA ALA A 207 59.68 -49.70 -16.43
C ALA A 207 60.89 -50.16 -17.24
N ILE A 208 61.34 -49.35 -18.22
CA ILE A 208 62.54 -49.66 -19.01
C ILE A 208 63.83 -49.38 -18.24
N GLY A 209 63.81 -48.40 -17.33
CA GLY A 209 64.97 -48.02 -16.50
C GLY A 209 65.06 -48.71 -15.14
N LEU A 210 64.08 -49.55 -14.80
CA LEU A 210 63.94 -50.11 -13.45
C LEU A 210 64.89 -51.28 -13.22
N LYS A 211 65.85 -51.07 -12.31
CA LYS A 211 66.64 -52.13 -11.69
C LYS A 211 65.97 -52.68 -10.42
N ASP A 212 65.35 -51.80 -9.62
CA ASP A 212 64.58 -52.12 -8.41
C ASP A 212 63.44 -51.12 -8.19
N ILE A 213 62.21 -51.59 -7.95
CA ILE A 213 61.10 -50.75 -7.46
C ILE A 213 61.20 -50.72 -5.93
N PRO A 214 61.65 -49.62 -5.30
CA PRO A 214 61.81 -49.59 -3.85
C PRO A 214 60.47 -49.71 -3.09
N ASP A 215 59.36 -49.27 -3.69
CA ASP A 215 58.02 -49.41 -3.13
C ASP A 215 56.95 -49.44 -4.25
N ILE A 216 56.33 -50.61 -4.44
CA ILE A 216 55.23 -50.83 -5.38
C ILE A 216 54.01 -49.98 -5.03
N ASN A 217 53.70 -49.79 -3.76
CA ASN A 217 52.50 -49.05 -3.34
C ASN A 217 52.62 -47.59 -3.72
N ARG A 218 53.78 -46.99 -3.45
CA ARG A 218 54.07 -45.62 -3.86
C ARG A 218 54.06 -45.46 -5.37
N PHE A 219 54.64 -46.42 -6.10
CA PHE A 219 54.63 -46.40 -7.56
C PHE A 219 53.20 -46.43 -8.15
N ILE A 220 52.34 -47.33 -7.65
CA ILE A 220 50.93 -47.42 -8.07
C ILE A 220 50.17 -46.14 -7.71
N ARG A 221 50.36 -45.61 -6.49
CA ARG A 221 49.66 -44.42 -6.03
C ARG A 221 50.05 -43.17 -6.81
N ASP A 222 51.34 -42.99 -7.09
CA ASP A 222 51.84 -41.79 -7.73
C ASP A 222 51.60 -41.80 -9.27
N HIS A 223 51.50 -42.99 -9.89
CA HIS A 223 51.49 -43.08 -11.37
C HIS A 223 50.31 -43.85 -12.00
N MET A 224 49.60 -44.70 -11.25
CA MET A 224 48.46 -45.47 -11.77
C MET A 224 47.11 -45.00 -11.24
N LEU A 225 47.09 -44.35 -10.07
CA LEU A 225 45.90 -43.66 -9.58
C LEU A 225 45.92 -42.23 -10.11
N GLU A 226 44.90 -41.86 -10.87
CA GLU A 226 44.72 -40.47 -11.29
C GLU A 226 44.60 -39.59 -10.04
N GLY A 227 45.40 -38.52 -9.97
CA GLY A 227 45.24 -37.48 -8.95
C GLY A 227 43.85 -36.89 -9.12
N SER A 228 42.92 -37.31 -8.29
CA SER A 228 41.55 -36.81 -8.37
C SER A 228 41.56 -35.37 -7.87
N ASP A 229 41.30 -34.40 -8.75
CA ASP A 229 41.17 -32.95 -8.46
C ASP A 229 40.00 -32.62 -7.51
N VAL A 230 39.52 -33.59 -6.74
CA VAL A 230 38.39 -33.52 -5.82
C VAL A 230 38.60 -32.41 -4.79
N LEU A 231 39.84 -32.20 -4.33
CA LEU A 231 40.14 -31.14 -3.36
C LEU A 231 40.13 -29.74 -4.00
N GLU A 232 40.49 -29.61 -5.27
CA GLU A 232 40.40 -28.35 -6.01
C GLU A 232 38.93 -28.08 -6.38
N PHE A 233 38.22 -29.07 -6.91
CA PHE A 233 36.78 -29.00 -7.19
C PHE A 233 35.94 -28.62 -5.96
N LEU A 234 36.20 -29.22 -4.80
CA LEU A 234 35.51 -28.87 -3.56
C LEU A 234 35.78 -27.42 -3.11
N ARG A 235 37.00 -26.92 -3.33
CA ARG A 235 37.40 -25.57 -2.94
C ARG A 235 36.89 -24.52 -3.91
N ASP A 236 36.99 -24.79 -5.20
CA ASP A 236 36.81 -23.80 -6.25
C ASP A 236 35.37 -23.78 -6.78
N GLU A 237 34.65 -24.91 -6.75
CA GLU A 237 33.24 -24.96 -7.18
C GLU A 237 32.26 -25.07 -6.01
N VAL A 238 32.46 -26.04 -5.10
CA VAL A 238 31.44 -26.36 -4.09
C VAL A 238 31.36 -25.33 -2.96
N GLN A 239 32.50 -24.88 -2.44
CA GLN A 239 32.52 -23.89 -1.35
C GLN A 239 31.88 -22.53 -1.75
N PRO A 240 32.21 -21.93 -2.92
CA PRO A 240 31.59 -20.67 -3.34
C PRO A 240 30.08 -20.80 -3.54
N HIS A 241 29.62 -21.86 -4.22
CA HIS A 241 28.19 -22.11 -4.41
C HIS A 241 27.45 -22.28 -3.08
N PHE A 242 28.06 -22.97 -2.12
CA PHE A 242 27.46 -23.13 -0.80
C PHE A 242 27.35 -21.79 -0.05
N ARG A 243 28.37 -20.92 -0.14
CA ARG A 243 28.32 -19.58 0.46
C ARG A 243 27.25 -18.71 -0.18
N GLU A 244 27.13 -18.73 -1.50
CA GLU A 244 26.08 -17.99 -2.21
C GLU A 244 24.68 -18.46 -1.79
N LEU A 245 24.47 -19.77 -1.66
CA LEU A 245 23.21 -20.34 -1.17
C LEU A 245 22.89 -19.93 0.27
N ASP A 246 23.89 -19.94 1.16
CA ASP A 246 23.74 -19.51 2.55
C ASP A 246 23.42 -18.01 2.66
N GLU A 247 24.08 -17.17 1.85
CA GLU A 247 23.79 -15.74 1.76
C GLU A 247 22.38 -15.48 1.23
N CYS A 248 21.95 -16.18 0.18
CA CYS A 248 20.59 -16.10 -0.34
C CYS A 248 19.56 -16.49 0.73
N TRP A 249 19.80 -17.58 1.47
CA TRP A 249 18.92 -18.01 2.54
C TRP A 249 18.84 -16.97 3.66
N ALA A 250 19.98 -16.38 4.06
CA ALA A 250 20.03 -15.32 5.05
C ALA A 250 19.26 -14.05 4.61
N ILE A 251 19.33 -13.70 3.32
CA ILE A 251 18.56 -12.59 2.74
C ILE A 251 17.06 -12.89 2.80
N ILE A 252 16.63 -14.09 2.42
CA ILE A 252 15.22 -14.50 2.48
C ILE A 252 14.70 -14.43 3.92
N GLN A 253 15.44 -14.99 4.87
CA GLN A 253 15.10 -14.93 6.29
C GLN A 253 14.97 -13.49 6.80
N ARG A 254 15.83 -12.59 6.33
CA ARG A 254 15.76 -11.17 6.69
C ARG A 254 14.54 -10.48 6.09
N ALA A 255 14.22 -10.77 4.84
CA ALA A 255 13.05 -10.23 4.15
C ALA A 255 11.74 -10.71 4.78
N GLU A 256 11.64 -12.00 5.14
CA GLU A 256 10.50 -12.54 5.87
C GLU A 256 10.30 -11.85 7.22
N LYS A 257 11.37 -11.66 7.99
CA LYS A 257 11.31 -10.91 9.26
C LYS A 257 10.87 -9.46 9.05
N GLN A 258 11.33 -8.81 7.99
CA GLN A 258 10.92 -7.44 7.65
C GLN A 258 9.43 -7.38 7.28
N LEU A 259 8.92 -8.32 6.47
CA LEU A 259 7.50 -8.42 6.15
C LEU A 259 6.66 -8.62 7.42
N HIS A 260 7.06 -9.55 8.28
CA HIS A 260 6.38 -9.81 9.55
C HIS A 260 6.36 -8.58 10.47
N ALA A 261 7.43 -7.78 10.46
CA ALA A 261 7.50 -6.53 11.22
C ALA A 261 6.63 -5.40 10.63
N LEU A 262 6.38 -5.42 9.31
CA LEU A 262 5.52 -4.46 8.62
C LEU A 262 4.03 -4.82 8.70
N GLU A 263 3.70 -6.09 8.89
CA GLU A 263 2.32 -6.61 9.01
C GLU A 263 1.42 -5.78 9.98
N PRO A 264 1.87 -5.40 11.19
CA PRO A 264 1.06 -4.60 12.12
C PRO A 264 0.78 -3.19 11.59
N ILE A 265 1.72 -2.60 10.83
CA ILE A 265 1.57 -1.26 10.24
C ILE A 265 0.51 -1.31 9.14
N VAL A 266 0.55 -2.32 8.27
CA VAL A 266 -0.46 -2.51 7.21
C VAL A 266 -1.84 -2.72 7.81
N ARG A 267 -1.96 -3.57 8.85
CA ARG A 267 -3.23 -3.74 9.58
C ARG A 267 -3.68 -2.46 10.27
N GLY A 268 -2.75 -1.69 10.83
CA GLY A 268 -3.03 -0.37 11.43
C GLY A 268 -3.59 0.61 10.40
N TRP A 269 -2.98 0.68 9.22
CA TRP A 269 -3.43 1.52 8.12
C TRP A 269 -4.81 1.10 7.61
N GLY A 270 -5.07 -0.21 7.47
CA GLY A 270 -6.39 -0.73 7.09
C GLY A 270 -7.50 -0.26 8.03
N ARG A 271 -7.30 -0.40 9.35
CA ARG A 271 -8.25 0.10 10.36
C ARG A 271 -8.44 1.62 10.29
N MET A 272 -7.35 2.37 10.06
CA MET A 272 -7.43 3.82 9.94
C MET A 272 -8.19 4.27 8.69
N SER A 273 -7.97 3.61 7.55
CA SER A 273 -8.66 3.88 6.30
C SER A 273 -10.16 3.59 6.40
N GLU A 274 -10.53 2.47 7.02
CA GLU A 274 -11.93 2.13 7.29
C GLU A 274 -12.59 3.16 8.22
N ALA A 275 -11.90 3.55 9.30
CA ALA A 275 -12.38 4.58 10.22
C ALA A 275 -12.57 5.95 9.53
N LEU A 276 -11.64 6.35 8.66
CA LEU A 276 -11.75 7.59 7.89
C LEU A 276 -12.91 7.55 6.90
N THR A 277 -13.11 6.42 6.22
CA THR A 277 -14.24 6.22 5.32
C THR A 277 -15.56 6.32 6.07
N ARG A 278 -15.65 5.66 7.23
CA ARG A 278 -16.84 5.69 8.07
C ARG A 278 -17.11 7.08 8.63
N LYS A 279 -16.07 7.81 9.04
CA LYS A 279 -16.18 9.21 9.46
C LYS A 279 -16.76 10.07 8.35
N ALA A 280 -16.22 10.00 7.14
CA ALA A 280 -16.69 10.79 6.00
C ALA A 280 -18.13 10.45 5.58
N GLU A 281 -18.58 9.21 5.77
CA GLU A 281 -19.98 8.82 5.59
C GLU A 281 -20.90 9.44 6.65
N LEU A 282 -20.50 9.38 7.92
CA LEU A 282 -21.26 9.97 9.03
C LEU A 282 -21.32 11.50 8.94
N GLU A 283 -20.24 12.16 8.51
CA GLU A 283 -20.22 13.60 8.26
C GLU A 283 -21.21 13.97 7.15
N ARG A 284 -21.23 13.23 6.03
CA ARG A 284 -22.23 13.43 4.97
C ARG A 284 -23.66 13.22 5.45
N MET A 285 -23.91 12.21 6.29
CA MET A 285 -25.24 11.99 6.90
C MET A 285 -25.63 13.14 7.84
N THR A 286 -24.66 13.67 8.58
CA THR A 286 -24.88 14.80 9.51
C THR A 286 -25.20 16.07 8.73
N ASP A 287 -24.47 16.35 7.64
CA ASP A 287 -24.72 17.49 6.77
C ASP A 287 -26.08 17.39 6.04
N ALA A 288 -26.51 16.17 5.71
CA ALA A 288 -27.81 15.92 5.09
C ALA A 288 -28.99 15.94 6.07
N ALA A 289 -28.75 15.74 7.38
CA ALA A 289 -29.81 15.62 8.38
C ALA A 289 -30.72 16.87 8.46
N PRO A 290 -30.21 18.12 8.47
CA PRO A 290 -31.07 19.31 8.47
C PRO A 290 -32.05 19.36 7.30
N PHE A 291 -31.60 18.97 6.09
CA PHE A 291 -32.46 18.94 4.91
C PHE A 291 -33.53 17.86 5.01
N TYR A 292 -33.17 16.67 5.49
CA TYR A 292 -34.13 15.59 5.73
C TYR A 292 -35.20 15.99 6.75
N TYR A 293 -34.80 16.56 7.90
CA TYR A 293 -35.74 17.03 8.91
C TYR A 293 -36.58 18.21 8.42
N ALA A 294 -36.01 19.15 7.65
CA ALA A 294 -36.76 20.23 7.03
C ALA A 294 -37.85 19.69 6.08
N GLY A 295 -37.53 18.68 5.27
CA GLY A 295 -38.52 17.99 4.42
C GLY A 295 -39.63 17.35 5.25
N ARG A 296 -39.29 16.58 6.30
CA ARG A 296 -40.28 15.97 7.20
C ARG A 296 -41.15 17.01 7.93
N HIS A 297 -40.57 18.13 8.35
CA HIS A 297 -41.32 19.23 8.94
C HIS A 297 -42.26 19.88 7.93
N LEU A 298 -41.82 20.06 6.69
CA LEU A 298 -42.66 20.60 5.61
C LEU A 298 -43.84 19.67 5.31
N ASP A 299 -43.62 18.34 5.24
CA ASP A 299 -44.70 17.36 5.09
C ASP A 299 -45.74 17.47 6.22
N LEU A 300 -45.28 17.54 7.48
CA LEU A 300 -46.14 17.70 8.66
C LEU A 300 -46.94 19.01 8.61
N ARG A 301 -46.30 20.11 8.24
CA ARG A 301 -46.98 21.41 8.09
C ARG A 301 -47.98 21.41 6.94
N HIS A 302 -47.70 20.71 5.85
CA HIS A 302 -48.66 20.53 4.77
C HIS A 302 -49.89 19.76 5.21
N HIS A 303 -49.72 18.67 5.97
CA HIS A 303 -50.84 17.93 6.56
C HIS A 303 -51.65 18.81 7.52
N GLU A 304 -50.99 19.50 8.44
CA GLU A 304 -51.67 20.41 9.39
C GLU A 304 -52.43 21.54 8.65
N ALA A 305 -51.86 22.08 7.57
CA ALA A 305 -52.53 23.08 6.76
C ALA A 305 -53.75 22.51 6.02
N GLN A 306 -53.69 21.25 5.56
CA GLN A 306 -54.84 20.57 4.95
C GLN A 306 -55.95 20.34 5.96
N ASP A 307 -55.61 19.87 7.17
CA ASP A 307 -56.57 19.64 8.25
C ASP A 307 -57.25 20.95 8.67
N LEU A 308 -56.47 22.02 8.88
CA LEU A 308 -57.01 23.35 9.20
C LEU A 308 -57.87 23.92 8.06
N ALA A 309 -57.48 23.70 6.79
CA ALA A 309 -58.29 24.13 5.66
C ALA A 309 -59.64 23.39 5.63
N GLN A 310 -59.67 22.11 5.97
CA GLN A 310 -60.90 21.35 6.13
C GLN A 310 -61.75 21.90 7.30
N GLU A 311 -61.15 22.15 8.46
CA GLU A 311 -61.86 22.73 9.61
C GLU A 311 -62.46 24.11 9.29
N ILE A 312 -61.72 24.97 8.59
CA ILE A 312 -62.21 26.27 8.13
C ILE A 312 -63.39 26.09 7.16
N ALA A 313 -63.30 25.14 6.24
CA ALA A 313 -64.38 24.85 5.30
C ALA A 313 -65.64 24.36 6.05
N GLU A 314 -65.50 23.45 7.01
CA GLU A 314 -66.60 22.97 7.85
C GLU A 314 -67.22 24.09 8.69
N ALA A 315 -66.39 24.92 9.32
CA ALA A 315 -66.85 26.08 10.10
C ALA A 315 -67.57 27.11 9.20
N GLY A 316 -67.07 27.31 7.97
CA GLY A 316 -67.71 28.15 6.96
C GLY A 316 -69.09 27.63 6.55
N GLN A 317 -69.23 26.31 6.34
CA GLN A 317 -70.52 25.67 6.07
C GLN A 317 -71.48 25.83 7.25
N ARG A 318 -71.03 25.54 8.48
CA ARG A 318 -71.86 25.75 9.70
C ARG A 318 -72.29 27.20 9.85
N LYS A 319 -71.41 28.16 9.53
CA LYS A 319 -71.77 29.58 9.54
C LYS A 319 -72.86 29.90 8.52
N LEU A 320 -72.74 29.41 7.29
CA LEU A 320 -73.76 29.60 6.25
C LEU A 320 -75.11 29.00 6.66
N GLU A 321 -75.11 27.80 7.27
CA GLU A 321 -76.31 27.17 7.81
C GLU A 321 -76.94 28.03 8.92
N LEU A 322 -76.14 28.53 9.86
CA LEU A 322 -76.61 29.40 10.94
C LEU A 322 -77.11 30.75 10.42
N ASP A 323 -76.44 31.35 9.43
CA ASP A 323 -76.87 32.60 8.79
C ASP A 323 -78.20 32.39 8.05
N ALA A 324 -78.41 31.22 7.43
CA ALA A 324 -79.69 30.87 6.80
C ALA A 324 -80.82 30.66 7.82
N VAL A 325 -80.53 29.99 8.94
CA VAL A 325 -81.48 29.85 10.07
C VAL A 325 -81.82 31.22 10.64
N ARG A 326 -80.81 32.07 10.88
CA ARG A 326 -81.01 33.42 11.39
C ARG A 326 -81.85 34.26 10.43
N ALA A 327 -81.59 34.20 9.12
CA ALA A 327 -82.38 34.92 8.13
C ALA A 327 -83.85 34.45 8.12
N ARG A 328 -84.09 33.15 8.29
CA ARG A 328 -85.44 32.61 8.45
C ARG A 328 -86.10 33.11 9.73
N ASP A 329 -85.42 33.08 10.86
CA ASP A 329 -85.93 33.57 12.14
C ASP A 329 -86.22 35.08 12.09
N GLU A 330 -85.38 35.87 11.41
CA GLU A 330 -85.61 37.29 11.18
C GLU A 330 -86.84 37.53 10.30
N GLN A 331 -87.05 36.73 9.25
CA GLN A 331 -88.27 36.78 8.43
C GLN A 331 -89.53 36.38 9.22
N GLU A 332 -89.47 35.32 10.03
CA GLU A 332 -90.58 34.89 10.90
C GLU A 332 -90.89 35.95 11.96
N ARG A 333 -89.86 36.57 12.56
CA ARG A 333 -90.00 37.69 13.50
C ARG A 333 -90.67 38.88 12.83
N ASP A 334 -90.21 39.28 11.65
CA ASP A 334 -90.78 40.42 10.91
C ASP A 334 -92.20 40.13 10.40
N ALA A 335 -92.54 38.87 10.10
CA ALA A 335 -93.91 38.45 9.82
C ALA A 335 -94.81 38.59 11.05
N LYS A 336 -94.40 38.06 12.21
CA LYS A 336 -95.13 38.23 13.48
C LYS A 336 -95.24 39.70 13.90
N GLN A 337 -94.20 40.49 13.70
CA GLN A 337 -94.21 41.94 13.97
C GLN A 337 -95.25 42.65 13.09
N ARG A 338 -95.36 42.27 11.81
CA ARG A 338 -96.40 42.80 10.90
C ARG A 338 -97.81 42.36 11.32
N GLU A 339 -98.00 41.11 11.75
CA GLU A 339 -99.28 40.66 12.31
C GLU A 339 -99.68 41.43 13.59
N LEU A 340 -98.73 41.67 14.48
CA LEU A 340 -98.96 42.46 15.70
C LEU A 340 -99.23 43.94 15.40
N GLY A 341 -98.52 44.54 14.43
CA GLY A 341 -98.74 45.92 14.00
C GLY A 341 -100.07 46.13 13.25
N ALA A 342 -100.58 45.10 12.58
CA ALA A 342 -101.89 45.14 11.93
C ALA A 342 -103.05 45.02 12.93
N ASN A 343 -102.81 44.49 14.14
CA ASN A 343 -103.80 44.45 15.21
C ASN A 343 -103.91 45.83 15.91
N SER A 344 -105.08 46.46 15.78
CA SER A 344 -105.46 47.78 16.33
C SER A 344 -105.39 47.94 17.86
N THR A 345 -104.80 46.96 18.56
CA THR A 345 -104.76 46.83 20.01
C THR A 345 -103.74 47.78 20.64
N GLN A 346 -102.56 47.98 20.05
CA GLN A 346 -101.54 48.89 20.62
C GLN A 346 -101.93 50.36 20.52
N GLN A 347 -102.56 50.79 19.42
CA GLN A 347 -103.09 52.15 19.30
C GLN A 347 -104.24 52.41 20.28
N SER A 348 -105.06 51.40 20.56
CA SER A 348 -106.15 51.49 21.53
C SER A 348 -105.65 51.60 22.97
N ILE A 349 -104.60 50.85 23.34
CA ILE A 349 -103.99 50.91 24.69
C ILE A 349 -103.36 52.29 24.93
N HIS A 350 -102.62 52.83 23.97
CA HIS A 350 -101.95 54.12 24.13
C HIS A 350 -102.95 55.28 24.32
N ARG A 351 -104.13 55.19 23.68
CA ARG A 351 -105.22 56.18 23.83
C ARG A 351 -105.88 56.12 25.21
N ILE A 352 -106.11 54.92 25.74
CA ILE A 352 -106.72 54.71 27.07
C ILE A 352 -105.79 55.20 28.19
N VAL A 353 -104.48 54.95 28.10
CA VAL A 353 -103.50 55.39 29.11
C VAL A 353 -103.42 56.92 29.18
N SER A 354 -103.43 57.61 28.03
CA SER A 354 -103.41 59.08 27.97
C SER A 354 -104.69 59.69 28.55
N GLN A 355 -105.86 59.08 28.31
CA GLN A 355 -107.12 59.51 28.92
C GLN A 355 -107.10 59.32 30.45
N LEU A 356 -106.51 58.24 30.96
CA LEU A 356 -106.43 57.96 32.39
C LEU A 356 -105.57 59.00 33.14
N GLN A 357 -104.42 59.39 32.58
CA GLN A 357 -103.56 60.43 33.17
C GLN A 357 -104.26 61.80 33.25
N SER A 358 -104.85 62.26 32.14
CA SER A 358 -105.52 63.58 32.11
C SER A 358 -106.72 63.67 33.07
N THR A 359 -107.40 62.54 33.32
CA THR A 359 -108.54 62.49 34.24
C THR A 359 -108.09 62.50 35.70
N GLY A 360 -106.95 61.86 36.02
CA GLY A 360 -106.33 61.87 37.35
C GLY A 360 -105.90 63.26 37.81
N GLU A 361 -105.19 64.00 36.95
CA GLU A 361 -104.72 65.36 37.27
C GLU A 361 -105.87 66.35 37.57
N ARG A 362 -106.99 66.22 36.84
CA ARG A 362 -108.19 67.05 37.07
C ARG A 362 -108.85 66.74 38.42
N LEU A 363 -108.75 65.50 38.90
CA LEU A 363 -109.37 65.07 40.16
C LEU A 363 -108.56 65.55 41.38
N ASP A 364 -107.23 65.47 41.31
CA ASP A 364 -106.34 65.98 42.35
C ASP A 364 -106.40 67.51 42.48
N GLY A 365 -106.50 68.22 41.36
CA GLY A 365 -106.70 69.68 41.35
C GLY A 365 -108.00 70.12 42.04
N ARG A 366 -109.08 69.34 41.94
CA ARG A 366 -110.36 69.63 42.62
C ARG A 366 -110.33 69.33 44.12
N LYS A 367 -109.64 68.25 44.53
CA LYS A 367 -109.47 67.90 45.95
C LYS A 367 -108.68 68.94 46.73
N ARG A 368 -107.62 69.51 46.14
CA ARG A 368 -106.81 70.57 46.80
C ARG A 368 -107.63 71.83 47.11
N ARG A 369 -108.38 72.35 46.13
CA ARG A 369 -109.19 73.57 46.33
C ARG A 369 -110.28 73.38 47.38
N ARG A 370 -110.89 72.20 47.44
CA ARG A 370 -111.85 71.85 48.50
C ARG A 370 -111.18 71.86 49.89
N GLY A 371 -110.00 71.25 50.01
CA GLY A 371 -109.27 71.21 51.29
C GLY A 371 -108.78 72.58 51.78
N GLU A 372 -108.49 73.52 50.88
CA GLU A 372 -108.16 74.91 51.25
C GLU A 372 -109.39 75.64 51.80
N MET A 373 -110.54 75.51 51.14
CA MET A 373 -111.82 76.08 51.60
C MET A 373 -112.23 75.53 52.97
N GLU A 374 -112.09 74.22 53.19
CA GLU A 374 -112.40 73.58 54.48
C GLU A 374 -111.55 74.14 55.64
N ARG A 375 -110.26 74.40 55.42
CA ARG A 375 -109.38 74.99 56.45
C ARG A 375 -109.77 76.42 56.79
N SER A 376 -110.10 77.23 55.78
CA SER A 376 -110.50 78.63 56.00
C SER A 376 -111.82 78.73 56.78
N LEU A 377 -112.78 77.84 56.54
CA LEU A 377 -114.06 77.83 57.28
C LEU A 377 -113.89 77.34 58.73
N GLN A 378 -113.01 76.37 58.98
CA GLN A 378 -112.69 75.92 60.35
C GLN A 378 -112.05 77.02 61.21
N ALA A 379 -111.20 77.89 60.62
CA ALA A 379 -110.57 78.99 61.35
C ALA A 379 -111.57 80.03 61.86
N PHE A 380 -112.72 80.18 61.19
CA PHE A 380 -113.83 81.07 61.59
C PHE A 380 -114.86 80.38 62.51
N GLY A 381 -114.57 79.17 63.02
CA GLY A 381 -115.46 78.47 63.96
C GLY A 381 -116.74 77.90 63.33
N ARG A 382 -116.87 77.93 61.99
CA ARG A 382 -118.01 77.36 61.25
C ARG A 382 -117.67 75.97 60.72
N ARG A 383 -118.51 74.97 61.01
CA ARG A 383 -118.28 73.54 60.68
C ARG A 383 -119.01 73.03 59.44
N THR A 384 -119.86 73.81 58.81
CA THR A 384 -120.63 73.39 57.63
C THR A 384 -119.93 73.80 56.34
N ILE A 385 -119.60 72.80 55.53
CA ILE A 385 -118.99 72.96 54.21
C ILE A 385 -120.14 72.94 53.19
N PRO A 386 -120.26 73.95 52.32
CA PRO A 386 -121.34 73.98 51.33
C PRO A 386 -121.16 72.86 50.31
N GLU A 387 -122.17 72.02 50.13
CA GLU A 387 -122.21 70.93 49.14
C GLU A 387 -122.95 71.34 47.86
N SER A 388 -123.61 72.51 47.86
CA SER A 388 -124.26 73.10 46.70
C SER A 388 -123.82 74.54 46.42
N GLU A 389 -123.96 74.97 45.15
CA GLU A 389 -123.62 76.34 44.72
C GLU A 389 -124.45 77.42 45.44
N GLN A 390 -125.70 77.08 45.77
CA GLN A 390 -126.61 77.97 46.50
C GLN A 390 -126.15 78.16 47.96
N GLU A 391 -125.68 77.10 48.62
CA GLU A 391 -125.14 77.17 49.99
C GLU A 391 -123.85 78.00 50.07
N PHE A 392 -122.99 77.93 49.04
CA PHE A 392 -121.78 78.74 48.98
C PHE A 392 -122.08 80.24 48.84
N ALA A 393 -123.12 80.60 48.10
CA ALA A 393 -123.52 81.99 47.91
C ALA A 393 -124.02 82.64 49.22
N VAL A 394 -124.82 81.92 50.01
CA VAL A 394 -125.35 82.38 51.30
C VAL A 394 -124.23 82.57 52.33
N LEU A 395 -123.33 81.58 52.45
CA LEU A 395 -122.19 81.63 53.36
C LEU A 395 -121.29 82.84 53.09
N ARG A 396 -121.11 83.22 51.82
CA ARG A 396 -120.32 84.39 51.43
C ARG A 396 -120.92 85.71 51.90
N THR A 397 -122.25 85.84 51.89
CA THR A 397 -122.93 87.07 52.31
C THR A 397 -122.86 87.27 53.83
N GLU A 398 -123.01 86.19 54.61
CA GLU A 398 -122.90 86.23 56.06
C GLU A 398 -121.48 86.59 56.55
N VAL A 399 -120.45 85.98 55.95
CA VAL A 399 -119.05 86.25 56.31
C VAL A 399 -118.65 87.70 56.02
N LEU A 400 -119.21 88.31 54.97
CA LEU A 400 -118.98 89.72 54.66
C LEU A 400 -119.69 90.68 55.64
N GLY A 401 -120.87 90.33 56.14
CA GLY A 401 -121.57 91.12 57.17
C GLY A 401 -120.89 91.08 58.53
N GLU A 402 -120.41 89.90 58.96
CA GLU A 402 -119.65 89.75 60.21
C GLU A 402 -118.32 90.51 60.18
N GLN A 403 -117.72 90.67 59.00
CA GLN A 403 -116.50 91.46 58.81
C GLN A 403 -116.72 92.96 59.10
N GLU A 404 -117.87 93.52 58.74
CA GLU A 404 -118.19 94.94 59.01
C GLU A 404 -118.46 95.19 60.50
N GLU A 405 -119.20 94.29 61.17
CA GLU A 405 -119.44 94.40 62.62
C GLU A 405 -118.15 94.31 63.45
N LEU A 406 -117.26 93.37 63.11
CA LEU A 406 -115.97 93.22 63.79
C LEU A 406 -115.05 94.43 63.58
N GLN A 407 -115.13 95.13 62.45
CA GLN A 407 -114.37 96.35 62.20
C GLN A 407 -114.86 97.53 63.03
N VAL A 408 -116.18 97.67 63.25
CA VAL A 408 -116.76 98.74 64.09
C VAL A 408 -116.41 98.54 65.57
N LEU A 409 -116.46 97.29 66.06
CA LEU A 409 -116.05 96.94 67.43
C LEU A 409 -114.56 97.20 67.68
N LEU A 410 -113.70 96.93 66.70
CA LEU A 410 -112.26 97.19 66.82
C LEU A 410 -111.96 98.69 66.92
N ALA A 411 -112.65 99.51 66.13
CA ALA A 411 -112.49 100.96 66.13
C ALA A 411 -112.93 101.61 67.46
N GLY A 412 -114.03 101.14 68.05
CA GLY A 412 -114.49 101.61 69.36
C GLY A 412 -113.54 101.25 70.51
N ALA A 413 -112.95 100.05 70.48
CA ALA A 413 -111.98 99.60 71.49
C ALA A 413 -110.66 100.41 71.44
N ASP A 414 -110.24 100.86 70.27
CA ASP A 414 -109.04 101.70 70.12
C ASP A 414 -109.28 103.15 70.62
N GLU A 415 -110.47 103.73 70.45
CA GLU A 415 -110.81 105.05 71.01
C GLU A 415 -110.84 105.05 72.56
N GLU A 416 -111.41 104.01 73.16
CA GLU A 416 -111.49 103.88 74.62
C GLU A 416 -110.10 103.72 75.28
N LYS A 417 -109.19 103.01 74.59
CA LYS A 417 -107.79 102.84 74.99
C LYS A 417 -106.97 104.14 74.90
N VAL A 418 -107.28 105.01 73.94
CA VAL A 418 -106.65 106.34 73.84
C VAL A 418 -107.14 107.25 74.95
N ARG A 419 -108.44 107.22 75.27
CA ARG A 419 -109.06 108.05 76.32
C ARG A 419 -108.50 107.76 77.71
N LEU A 420 -108.39 106.47 78.07
CA LEU A 420 -107.82 106.01 79.35
C LEU A 420 -106.34 106.38 79.51
N ARG A 421 -105.57 106.48 78.42
CA ARG A 421 -104.16 106.91 78.45
C ARG A 421 -104.01 108.41 78.75
N VAL A 422 -104.97 109.23 78.33
CA VAL A 422 -104.95 110.68 78.56
C VAL A 422 -105.30 111.02 80.02
N GLU A 423 -106.29 110.34 80.60
CA GLU A 423 -106.65 110.51 82.02
C GLU A 423 -105.52 110.11 82.98
N LEU A 424 -104.77 109.06 82.64
CA LEU A 424 -103.61 108.58 83.41
C LEU A 424 -102.43 109.58 83.40
N ALA A 425 -102.26 110.32 82.31
CA ALA A 425 -101.25 111.37 82.20
C ALA A 425 -101.61 112.60 83.05
N GLN A 426 -102.88 113.00 83.05
CA GLN A 426 -103.37 114.15 83.82
C GLN A 426 -103.28 113.92 85.33
N THR A 427 -103.65 112.72 85.81
CA THR A 427 -103.53 112.38 87.24
C THR A 427 -102.08 112.26 87.71
N ALA A 428 -101.14 111.89 86.83
CA ALA A 428 -99.72 111.88 87.15
C ALA A 428 -99.15 113.30 87.33
N GLU A 429 -99.69 114.27 86.60
CA GLU A 429 -99.24 115.67 86.61
C GLU A 429 -99.78 116.43 87.83
N GLU A 430 -101.04 116.18 88.22
CA GLU A 430 -101.61 116.68 89.48
C GLU A 430 -100.89 116.13 90.72
N ARG A 431 -100.48 114.86 90.68
CA ARG A 431 -99.70 114.24 91.76
C ARG A 431 -98.32 114.90 91.91
N LYS A 432 -97.71 115.34 90.81
CA LYS A 432 -96.42 116.06 90.80
C LYS A 432 -96.56 117.48 91.36
N ARG A 433 -97.70 118.15 91.10
CA ARG A 433 -98.00 119.48 91.63
C ARG A 433 -98.22 119.47 93.15
N LEU A 434 -99.00 118.50 93.65
CA LEU A 434 -99.25 118.34 95.09
C LEU A 434 -98.01 117.93 95.88
N ALA A 435 -97.09 117.18 95.27
CA ALA A 435 -95.81 116.83 95.89
C ALA A 435 -94.87 118.05 96.05
N GLY A 436 -94.91 119.01 95.11
CA GLY A 436 -94.13 120.25 95.20
C GLY A 436 -94.68 121.25 96.23
N GLU A 437 -96.00 121.29 96.41
CA GLU A 437 -96.65 122.16 97.41
C GLU A 437 -96.35 121.70 98.85
N LEU A 438 -96.18 120.40 99.09
CA LEU A 438 -95.79 119.84 100.38
C LEU A 438 -94.35 120.19 100.79
N GLU A 439 -93.42 120.26 99.84
CA GLU A 439 -92.01 120.59 100.12
C GLU A 439 -91.82 122.06 100.54
N THR A 440 -92.76 122.94 100.17
CA THR A 440 -92.77 124.36 100.57
C THR A 440 -93.31 124.63 101.97
N VAL A 441 -93.94 123.66 102.65
CA VAL A 441 -94.51 123.86 104.00
C VAL A 441 -93.55 123.48 105.13
N GLU A 442 -92.52 122.65 104.88
CA GLU A 442 -91.57 122.21 105.93
C GLU A 442 -90.31 123.08 106.08
N LYS A 443 -90.16 124.17 105.31
CA LYS A 443 -89.08 125.16 105.50
C LYS A 443 -89.59 126.50 106.02
N ASN A 444 -90.45 126.43 107.04
CA ASN A 444 -90.57 127.45 108.09
C ASN A 444 -90.41 126.78 109.45
#